data_AF-A0A1Q3JXH5-F1
#
_entry.id   AF-A0A1Q3JXH5-F1
#
_cell.length_a   1.000
_cell.length_b   1.000
_cell.length_c   1.000
_cell.angle_alpha   90.00
_cell.angle_beta   90.00
_cell.angle_gamma   90.00
#
_symmetry.space_group_name_H-M   'P 1'
#
loop_
_entity.id
_entity.type
_entity.pdbx_description
1 polymer ?
#
loop_
_entity_poly.entity_id
_entity_poly.type
_entity_poly.pdbx_seq_one_letter_code
_entity_poly.pdbx_strand_id
1 'polypeptide(L)' 'MKRFFQFFTALMLMLAPALAFAHPGHGNHGGFTITHYFTEPEHIALLILIIAAIVYFVVRRKKAAGK' A
#
# COMPACT_ATOMS: atom_id res chain seq x y z
N MET A 1 -6.71 17.02 21.49
CA MET A 1 -7.02 15.93 20.53
C MET A 1 -5.96 15.72 19.45
N LYS A 2 -5.44 16.76 18.78
CA LYS A 2 -4.43 16.59 17.71
C LYS A 2 -3.14 15.85 18.14
N ARG A 3 -2.60 16.17 19.32
CA ARG A 3 -1.40 15.51 19.85
C ARG A 3 -1.62 14.02 20.12
N PHE A 4 -2.77 13.68 20.70
CA PHE A 4 -3.16 12.28 20.92
C PHE A 4 -3.23 11.50 19.60
N PHE A 5 -3.86 12.09 18.57
CA PHE A 5 -3.94 11.49 17.25
C PHE A 5 -2.54 11.31 16.63
N GLN A 6 -1.65 12.29 16.76
CA GLN A 6 -0.26 12.19 16.27
C GLN A 6 0.52 11.06 16.96
N PHE A 7 0.41 10.93 18.28
CA PHE A 7 1.04 9.84 19.03
C PHE A 7 0.48 8.47 18.63
N PHE A 8 -0.84 8.37 18.50
CA PHE A 8 -1.49 7.14 18.05
C PHE A 8 -1.02 6.72 16.65
N THR A 9 -0.98 7.65 15.69
CA THR A 9 -0.50 7.37 14.33
C THR A 9 0.97 6.96 14.32
N ALA A 10 1.83 7.62 15.11
CA ALA A 10 3.25 7.24 15.22
C ALA A 10 3.43 5.83 15.80
N LEU A 11 2.65 5.47 16.83
CA LEU A 11 2.66 4.14 17.42
C LEU A 11 2.20 3.07 16.41
N MET A 12 1.13 3.33 15.65
CA MET A 12 0.66 2.42 14.60
C MET A 12 1.70 2.21 13.50
N LEU A 13 2.41 3.27 13.09
CA LEU A 13 3.49 3.17 12.10
C LEU A 13 4.68 2.35 12.61
N MET A 14 5.01 2.46 13.90
CA MET A 14 6.07 1.64 14.52
C MET A 14 5.70 0.16 14.62
N LEU A 15 4.42 -0.15 14.85
CA LEU A 15 3.94 -1.53 14.98
C LEU A 15 3.62 -2.19 13.63
N ALA A 16 3.46 -1.42 12.55
CA ALA A 16 3.12 -1.93 11.24
C ALA A 16 4.08 -3.02 10.70
N PRO A 17 5.42 -2.91 10.84
CA PRO A 17 6.33 -3.96 10.40
C PRO A 17 6.13 -5.26 11.18
N ALA A 18 5.96 -5.20 12.50
CA ALA A 18 5.75 -6.41 13.31
C ALA A 18 4.46 -7.15 12.95
N LEU A 19 3.40 -6.40 12.62
CA LEU A 19 2.14 -6.96 12.13
C LEU A 19 2.26 -7.53 10.71
N ALA A 20 3.04 -6.88 9.84
CA ALA A 20 3.25 -7.32 8.46
C ALA A 20 4.20 -8.54 8.36
N PHE A 21 5.22 -8.63 9.22
CA PHE A 21 6.22 -9.71 9.22
C PHE A 21 5.83 -10.93 10.07
N ALA A 22 4.64 -10.93 10.71
CA ALA A 22 4.12 -12.11 11.41
C ALA A 22 3.62 -13.21 10.43
N HIS A 23 3.54 -12.91 9.13
CA HIS A 23 3.30 -13.92 8.11
C HIS A 23 4.60 -14.68 7.81
N PRO A 24 4.57 -16.02 7.69
CA PRO A 24 5.73 -16.78 7.25
C PRO A 24 6.23 -16.20 5.92
N GLY A 25 7.51 -15.86 5.85
CA GLY A 25 8.07 -15.10 4.74
C GLY A 25 7.77 -15.73 3.37
N HIS A 26 7.39 -14.87 2.41
CA HIS A 26 7.27 -15.23 1.00
C HIS A 26 8.63 -15.69 0.46
N GLY A 27 8.92 -16.98 0.61
CA GLY A 27 10.20 -17.57 0.23
C GLY A 27 10.15 -19.06 -0.11
N ASN A 28 8.98 -19.71 -0.03
CA ASN A 28 8.84 -21.13 -0.37
C ASN A 28 8.17 -21.38 -1.73
N HIS A 29 7.98 -20.32 -2.53
CA HIS A 29 7.42 -20.41 -3.88
C HIS A 29 8.58 -20.13 -4.84
N GLY A 30 8.78 -21.00 -5.84
CA GLY A 30 10.00 -21.08 -6.64
C GLY A 30 10.37 -19.80 -7.40
N GLY A 31 11.03 -18.85 -6.73
CA GLY A 31 11.66 -17.67 -7.31
C GLY A 31 10.73 -16.62 -7.93
N PHE A 32 11.33 -15.57 -8.49
CA PHE A 32 10.64 -14.52 -9.25
C PHE A 32 10.16 -15.06 -10.60
N THR A 33 8.89 -15.44 -10.69
CA THR A 33 8.23 -15.82 -11.94
C THR A 33 7.24 -14.74 -12.36
N ILE A 34 6.97 -14.57 -13.65
CA ILE A 34 5.96 -13.61 -14.11
C ILE A 34 4.59 -13.92 -13.47
N THR A 35 4.27 -15.21 -13.31
CA THR A 35 3.04 -15.68 -12.69
C THR A 35 2.91 -15.28 -11.21
N HIS A 36 4.00 -15.15 -10.47
CA HIS A 36 3.99 -14.71 -9.07
C HIS A 36 3.30 -13.33 -8.92
N TYR A 37 3.59 -12.38 -9.81
CA TYR A 37 2.97 -11.04 -9.80
C TYR A 37 1.46 -11.03 -10.07
N PHE A 38 0.93 -12.09 -10.70
CA PHE A 38 -0.49 -12.20 -11.02
C PHE A 38 -1.25 -13.15 -10.07
N THR A 39 -0.56 -13.92 -9.26
CA THR A 39 -1.17 -14.95 -8.39
C THR A 39 -1.09 -14.60 -6.91
N GLU A 40 -0.10 -13.80 -6.51
CA GLU A 40 0.00 -13.34 -5.13
C GLU A 40 -0.87 -12.09 -4.87
N PRO A 41 -1.76 -12.14 -3.85
CA PRO A 41 -2.69 -11.05 -3.54
C PRO A 41 -2.02 -9.69 -3.28
N GLU A 42 -0.82 -9.69 -2.71
CA GLU A 42 -0.08 -8.48 -2.35
C GLU A 42 0.31 -7.64 -3.56
N HIS A 43 0.72 -8.26 -4.67
CA HIS A 43 1.08 -7.52 -5.89
C HIS A 43 -0.16 -6.93 -6.56
N ILE A 44 -1.27 -7.66 -6.55
CA ILE A 44 -2.55 -7.17 -7.06
C ILE A 44 -3.05 -5.99 -6.22
N ALA A 45 -2.99 -6.10 -4.88
CA ALA A 45 -3.39 -5.03 -3.99
C ALA A 45 -2.55 -3.75 -4.21
N LEU A 46 -1.23 -3.90 -4.36
CA LEU A 46 -0.34 -2.78 -4.66
C LEU A 46 -0.65 -2.15 -6.02
N LEU A 47 -0.89 -2.97 -7.05
CA LEU A 47 -1.27 -2.49 -8.39
C LEU A 47 -2.56 -1.66 -8.35
N ILE A 48 -3.59 -2.16 -7.66
CA ILE A 48 -4.87 -1.44 -7.49
C ILE A 48 -4.63 -0.09 -6.80
N LEU A 49 -3.80 -0.06 -5.76
CA LEU A 49 -3.52 1.16 -5.00
C LEU A 49 -2.77 2.21 -5.84
N ILE A 50 -1.82 1.78 -6.68
CA ILE A 50 -1.12 2.65 -7.63
C ILE A 50 -2.11 3.22 -8.66
N ILE A 51 -2.96 2.38 -9.27
CA ILE A 51 -3.97 2.82 -10.24
C ILE A 51 -4.91 3.84 -9.60
N ALA A 52 -5.40 3.57 -8.39
CA ALA A 52 -6.28 4.46 -7.65
C ALA A 52 -5.60 5.81 -7.36
N ALA A 53 -4.33 5.81 -6.96
CA ALA A 53 -3.56 7.02 -6.74
C ALA A 53 -3.40 7.85 -8.03
N ILE A 54 -3.04 7.21 -9.15
CA ILE A 54 -2.91 7.89 -10.45
C ILE A 54 -4.23 8.54 -10.84
N VAL A 55 -5.34 7.79 -10.80
CA VAL A 55 -6.68 8.29 -11.13
C VAL A 55 -7.03 9.49 -10.23
N TYR A 56 -6.82 9.36 -8.92
CA TYR A 56 -7.07 10.43 -7.96
C TYR A 56 -6.30 11.71 -8.31
N PHE A 57 -4.99 11.61 -8.58
CA PHE A 57 -4.17 12.78 -8.91
C PHE A 57 -4.53 13.38 -10.26
N VAL A 58 -4.82 12.57 -11.28
CA VAL A 58 -5.26 13.06 -12.60
C VAL A 58 -6.58 13.82 -12.47
N VAL A 59 -7.58 13.24 -11.80
CA VAL A 59 -8.88 13.89 -11.59
C VAL A 59 -8.72 15.18 -10.78
N ARG A 60 -7.91 15.16 -9.72
CA ARG A 60 -7.63 16.35 -8.91
C ARG A 60 -6.97 17.46 -9.71
N ARG A 61 -5.99 17.13 -10.56
CA ARG A 61 -5.32 18.12 -11.43
C ARG A 61 -6.28 18.72 -12.46
N LYS A 62 -7.12 17.91 -13.11
CA LYS A 62 -8.12 18.41 -14.06
C LYS A 62 -9.13 19.36 -13.39
N LYS A 63 -9.59 19.03 -12.17
CA LYS A 63 -10.48 19.92 -11.40
C LYS A 63 -9.81 21.24 -10.99
N ALA A 64 -8.50 21.21 -10.70
CA ALA A 64 -7.75 22.41 -10.33
C ALA A 64 -7.44 23.31 -11.54
N ALA A 65 -7.23 22.74 -12.73
CA ALA A 65 -6.93 23.48 -13.96
C ALA A 65 -8.17 23.97 -14.73
N GLY A 66 -9.37 23.44 -14.42
CA GLY A 66 -10.65 23.89 -14.98
C GLY A 66 -11.36 24.96 -14.13
N LYS A 67 -10.71 25.45 -13.06
CA LYS A 67 -11.05 26.68 -12.34
C LYS A 67 -10.13 27.78 -12.84
#